data_AF-A0A512E2S7-F1
#
_entry.id   AF-A0A512E2S7-F1
#
_cell.length_a   1.000
_cell.length_b   1.000
_cell.length_c   1.000
_cell.angle_alpha   90.00
_cell.angle_beta   90.00
_cell.angle_gamma   90.00
#
_symmetry.space_group_name_H-M   'P 1'
#
loop_
_entity.id
_entity.type
_entity.pdbx_description
1 polymer ?
#
loop_
_entity_poly.entity_id
_entity_poly.type
_entity_poly.pdbx_seq_one_letter_code
_entity_poly.pdbx_strand_id
1 'polypeptide(L)'
;MLPVPPILIQWLAPFAAFFNKPTWDRVLVLVTGAVLALGRRTVTAVLSVLGRRDGTDFARFHGVLNRARWSGRSMAHALLRWLVAVFVPDGPVVVGIDETIERRWGPKISARGIYRDPVRSSHGHFVKASGLRWISVMLLVHNPWAERIWGAAVPDNARPLGTFCPASRPAPQAAGRLGPAVAASG
;
A
#
# COMPACT_ATOMS: atom_id res chain seq x y z
N MET A 1 17.42 16.04 20.88
CA MET A 1 16.69 15.69 19.64
C MET A 1 17.14 14.32 19.19
N LEU A 2 16.23 13.41 18.84
CA LEU A 2 16.60 12.12 18.26
C LEU A 2 17.11 12.34 16.82
N PRO A 3 18.38 12.04 16.52
CA PRO A 3 18.89 12.14 15.16
C PRO A 3 18.26 11.07 14.27
N VAL A 4 18.21 11.33 12.97
CA VAL A 4 17.82 10.31 11.99
C VAL A 4 18.88 9.19 12.02
N PRO A 5 18.50 7.92 12.27
CA PRO A 5 19.43 6.80 12.24
C PRO A 5 20.16 6.70 10.88
N PRO A 6 21.50 6.58 10.84
CA PRO A 6 22.26 6.47 9.60
C PRO A 6 21.79 5.34 8.68
N ILE A 7 21.33 4.23 9.27
CA ILE A 7 20.80 3.08 8.53
C ILE A 7 19.56 3.45 7.70
N LEU A 8 18.69 4.32 8.20
CA LEU A 8 17.51 4.78 7.45
C LEU A 8 17.93 5.67 6.28
N ILE A 9 18.99 6.47 6.44
CA ILE A 9 19.53 7.30 5.36
C ILE A 9 20.05 6.40 4.24
N GLN A 10 20.78 5.34 4.58
CA GLN A 10 21.31 4.37 3.61
C GLN A 10 20.19 3.63 2.88
N TRP A 11 19.22 3.07 3.62
CA TRP A 11 18.11 2.33 3.01
C TRP A 11 17.22 3.17 2.12
N LEU A 12 17.01 4.45 2.48
CA LEU A 12 16.15 5.34 1.71
C LEU A 12 16.91 6.12 0.64
N ALA A 13 18.25 6.04 0.58
CA ALA A 13 19.07 6.76 -0.38
C ALA A 13 18.59 6.66 -1.85
N PRO A 14 18.11 5.50 -2.35
CA PRO A 14 17.57 5.40 -3.72
C PRO A 14 16.39 6.33 -4.00
N PHE A 15 15.67 6.76 -2.95
CA PHE A 15 14.51 7.64 -3.05
C PHE A 15 14.85 9.13 -2.92
N ALA A 16 16.08 9.48 -2.57
CA ALA A 16 16.47 10.88 -2.34
C ALA A 16 16.24 11.75 -3.59
N ALA A 17 16.45 11.20 -4.79
CA ALA A 17 16.29 11.89 -6.06
C ALA A 17 14.84 12.34 -6.35
N PHE A 18 13.84 11.80 -5.65
CA PHE A 18 12.43 12.20 -5.82
C PHE A 18 12.07 13.46 -5.05
N PHE A 19 12.99 13.99 -4.23
CA PHE A 19 12.75 15.12 -3.36
C PHE A 19 13.82 16.20 -3.55
N ASN A 20 13.43 17.46 -3.34
CA ASN A 20 14.43 18.50 -3.11
C ASN A 20 15.07 18.34 -1.73
N LYS A 21 16.27 18.90 -1.54
CA LYS A 21 17.05 18.73 -0.31
C LYS A 21 16.26 19.06 0.98
N PRO A 22 15.54 20.19 1.10
CA PRO A 22 14.76 20.48 2.30
C PRO A 22 13.59 19.51 2.54
N THR A 23 12.96 19.01 1.48
CA THR A 23 11.86 18.04 1.61
C THR A 23 12.42 16.68 2.03
N TRP A 24 13.55 16.28 1.45
CA TRP A 24 14.25 15.04 1.78
C TRP A 24 14.60 14.95 3.28
N ASP A 25 15.18 16.00 3.84
CA ASP A 25 15.53 16.02 5.26
C ASP A 25 14.28 15.86 6.16
N ARG A 26 13.13 16.41 5.74
CA ARG A 26 11.86 16.23 6.46
C ARG A 26 11.27 14.84 6.27
N VAL A 27 11.40 14.24 5.08
CA VAL A 27 10.98 12.86 4.81
C VAL A 27 11.73 11.91 5.73
N LEU A 28 13.04 12.05 5.89
CA LEU A 28 13.83 11.23 6.80
C LEU A 28 13.34 11.30 8.25
N VAL A 29 13.04 12.50 8.74
CA VAL A 29 12.45 12.70 10.07
C VAL A 29 11.08 12.05 10.18
N LEU A 30 10.21 12.24 9.18
CA LEU A 30 8.87 11.64 9.17
C LEU A 30 8.91 10.12 9.13
N VAL A 31 9.80 9.51 8.33
CA VAL A 31 9.95 8.05 8.28
C VAL A 31 10.50 7.53 9.60
N THR A 32 11.49 8.20 10.19
CA THR A 32 12.04 7.83 11.50
C THR A 32 10.94 7.79 12.56
N GLY A 33 10.15 8.86 12.68
CA GLY A 33 9.06 8.88 13.66
C GLY A 33 7.92 7.93 13.31
N ALA A 34 7.69 7.60 12.03
CA ALA A 34 6.67 6.63 11.62
C ALA A 34 7.05 5.18 11.97
N VAL A 35 8.35 4.85 11.90
CA VAL A 35 8.89 3.56 12.36
C VAL A 35 8.77 3.44 13.88
N LEU A 36 9.04 4.53 14.61
CA LEU A 36 9.00 4.54 16.08
C LEU A 36 7.59 4.71 16.68
N ALA A 37 6.64 5.26 15.92
CA ALA A 37 5.29 5.51 16.41
C ALA A 37 4.50 4.20 16.60
N LEU A 38 4.05 3.97 17.83
CA LEU A 38 3.12 2.91 18.19
C LEU A 38 1.68 3.39 17.92
N GLY A 39 0.96 2.69 17.05
CA GLY A 39 -0.42 3.02 16.69
C GLY A 39 -0.56 3.95 15.47
N ARG A 40 -1.28 5.06 15.61
CA ARG A 40 -1.60 5.94 14.47
C ARG A 40 -0.37 6.74 14.03
N ARG A 41 0.05 6.56 12.78
CA ARG A 41 1.20 7.26 12.17
C ARG A 41 0.81 8.61 11.54
N THR A 42 0.13 9.46 12.29
CA THR A 42 -0.17 10.83 11.83
C THR A 42 1.09 11.69 11.90
N VAL A 43 1.18 12.76 11.10
CA VAL A 43 2.32 13.71 11.17
C VAL A 43 2.53 14.20 12.60
N THR A 44 1.45 14.53 13.32
CA THR A 44 1.52 14.94 14.73
C THR A 44 2.08 13.83 15.62
N ALA A 45 1.61 12.59 15.49
CA ALA A 45 2.07 11.47 16.33
C ALA A 45 3.55 11.16 16.07
N VAL A 46 3.93 11.11 14.80
CA VAL A 46 5.32 10.92 14.33
C VAL A 46 6.24 11.99 14.90
N LEU A 47 5.84 13.26 14.85
CA LEU A 47 6.63 14.35 15.44
C LEU A 47 6.61 14.34 16.96
N SER A 48 5.54 13.87 17.60
CA SER A 48 5.44 13.77 19.06
C SER A 48 6.43 12.76 19.62
N VAL A 49 6.54 11.58 19.00
CA VAL A 49 7.51 10.54 19.40
C VAL A 49 8.96 11.03 19.29
N LEU A 50 9.22 11.96 18.37
CA LEU A 50 10.52 12.58 18.18
C LEU A 50 10.76 13.83 19.04
N GLY A 51 9.80 14.21 19.90
CA GLY A 51 9.88 15.42 20.73
C GLY A 51 9.81 16.73 19.94
N ARG A 52 9.17 16.73 18.76
CA ARG A 52 9.06 17.88 17.84
C ARG A 52 7.64 18.41 17.67
N ARG A 53 6.71 18.01 18.54
CA ARG A 53 5.30 18.41 18.45
C ARG A 53 5.13 19.93 18.48
N ASP A 54 5.85 20.61 19.37
CA ASP A 54 5.70 22.04 19.62
C ASP A 54 6.76 22.89 18.89
N GLY A 55 7.44 22.31 17.91
CA GLY A 55 8.44 23.01 17.11
C GLY A 55 7.81 24.06 16.18
N THR A 56 8.50 25.18 15.97
CA THR A 56 8.04 26.26 15.07
C THR A 56 7.98 25.81 13.60
N ASP A 57 8.63 24.70 13.26
CA ASP A 57 8.65 24.09 11.94
C ASP A 57 7.56 23.01 11.72
N PHE A 58 6.67 22.77 12.70
CA PHE A 58 5.63 21.75 12.65
C PHE A 58 4.82 21.79 11.33
N ALA A 59 4.38 22.98 10.92
CA ALA A 59 3.61 23.16 9.69
C ALA A 59 4.38 22.75 8.41
N ARG A 60 5.71 22.83 8.42
CA ARG A 60 6.56 22.47 7.27
C ARG A 60 6.54 20.97 7.01
N PHE A 61 6.34 20.14 8.04
CA PHE A 61 6.22 18.69 7.89
C PHE A 61 4.93 18.28 7.19
N HIS A 62 3.80 18.95 7.49
CA HIS A 62 2.57 18.78 6.72
C HIS A 62 2.75 19.21 5.25
N GLY A 63 3.64 20.16 5.00
CA GLY A 63 4.04 20.59 3.66
C GLY A 63 4.58 19.45 2.79
N VAL A 64 5.22 18.42 3.37
CA VAL A 64 5.72 17.25 2.62
C VAL A 64 4.59 16.52 1.90
N LEU A 65 3.43 16.36 2.54
CA LEU A 65 2.30 15.61 1.97
C LEU A 65 1.31 16.48 1.17
N ASN A 66 1.27 17.79 1.42
CA ASN A 66 0.26 18.68 0.84
C ASN A 66 0.81 19.69 -0.19
N ARG A 67 2.10 20.04 -0.12
CA ARG A 67 2.68 21.13 -0.94
C ARG A 67 3.93 20.72 -1.72
N ALA A 68 4.72 19.79 -1.20
CA ALA A 68 5.96 19.38 -1.86
C ALA A 68 5.65 18.68 -3.19
N ARG A 69 6.50 18.93 -4.20
CA ARG A 69 6.37 18.33 -5.53
C ARG A 69 7.17 17.02 -5.56
N TRP A 70 6.47 15.90 -5.39
CA TRP A 70 6.99 14.55 -5.59
C TRP A 70 5.85 13.64 -6.08
N SER A 71 6.19 12.50 -6.65
CA SER A 71 5.22 11.56 -7.23
C SER A 71 5.32 10.21 -6.52
N GLY A 72 4.32 9.87 -5.71
CA GLY A 72 4.28 8.56 -5.07
C GLY A 72 4.18 7.42 -6.09
N ARG A 73 3.61 7.64 -7.28
CA ARG A 73 3.62 6.65 -8.38
C ARG A 73 5.03 6.40 -8.89
N SER A 74 5.80 7.46 -9.07
CA SER A 74 7.18 7.34 -9.56
C SER A 74 8.05 6.64 -8.51
N MET A 75 7.87 6.95 -7.23
CA MET A 75 8.53 6.23 -6.13
C MET A 75 8.12 4.76 -6.05
N ALA A 76 6.82 4.46 -6.19
CA ALA A 76 6.33 3.09 -6.20
C ALA A 76 6.89 2.27 -7.37
N HIS A 77 6.98 2.87 -8.55
CA HIS A 77 7.60 2.24 -9.70
C HIS A 77 9.09 1.98 -9.47
N ALA A 78 9.82 2.93 -8.89
CA ALA A 78 11.22 2.72 -8.52
C ALA A 78 11.39 1.62 -7.47
N LEU A 79 10.51 1.58 -6.45
CA LEU A 79 10.48 0.52 -5.45
C LEU A 79 10.21 -0.84 -6.09
N LEU A 80 9.21 -0.95 -6.98
CA LEU A 80 8.90 -2.20 -7.68
C LEU A 80 10.09 -2.70 -8.49
N ARG A 81 10.75 -1.82 -9.25
CA ARG A 81 11.95 -2.20 -10.02
C ARG A 81 13.05 -2.71 -9.12
N TRP A 82 13.26 -2.05 -7.98
CA TRP A 82 14.26 -2.48 -7.00
C TRP A 82 13.91 -3.84 -6.38
N LEU A 83 12.65 -4.05 -6.00
CA LEU A 83 12.18 -5.34 -5.48
C LEU A 83 12.32 -6.47 -6.51
N VAL A 84 11.96 -6.23 -7.77
CA VAL A 84 12.11 -7.22 -8.84
C VAL A 84 13.59 -7.56 -9.03
N ALA A 85 14.47 -6.56 -9.13
CA ALA A 85 15.90 -6.79 -9.32
C ALA A 85 16.55 -7.58 -8.17
N VAL A 86 16.06 -7.43 -6.93
CA VAL A 86 16.60 -8.12 -5.75
C VAL A 86 16.00 -9.52 -5.57
N PHE A 87 14.69 -9.67 -5.76
CA PHE A 87 13.98 -10.90 -5.39
C PHE A 87 13.62 -11.81 -6.57
N VAL A 88 13.67 -11.30 -7.80
CA VAL A 88 13.39 -12.05 -9.03
C VAL A 88 14.52 -11.76 -10.03
N PRO A 89 15.76 -12.18 -9.73
CA PRO A 89 16.89 -11.95 -10.64
C PRO A 89 16.69 -12.67 -11.97
N ASP A 90 16.06 -13.84 -11.93
CA ASP A 90 15.72 -14.67 -13.09
C ASP A 90 14.30 -15.23 -12.96
N GLY A 91 13.64 -15.44 -14.10
CA GLY A 91 12.32 -16.07 -14.18
C GLY A 91 11.13 -15.09 -14.19
N PRO A 92 9.89 -15.62 -14.11
CA PRO A 92 8.69 -14.81 -14.28
C PRO A 92 8.39 -13.96 -13.03
N VAL A 93 7.98 -12.72 -13.26
CA VAL A 93 7.45 -11.85 -12.22
C VAL A 93 5.99 -12.24 -11.94
N VAL A 94 5.74 -12.81 -10.76
CA VAL A 94 4.39 -13.16 -10.32
C VAL A 94 3.80 -12.02 -9.50
N VAL A 95 2.59 -11.61 -9.84
CA VAL A 95 1.91 -10.47 -9.22
C VAL A 95 0.58 -10.90 -8.63
N GLY A 96 0.39 -10.63 -7.34
CA GLY A 96 -0.89 -10.73 -6.65
C GLY A 96 -1.66 -9.41 -6.76
N ILE A 97 -2.96 -9.50 -7.02
CA ILE A 97 -3.86 -8.34 -7.05
C ILE A 97 -4.89 -8.55 -5.94
N ASP A 98 -5.01 -7.56 -5.08
CA ASP A 98 -6.04 -7.52 -4.03
C ASP A 98 -6.75 -6.17 -4.03
N GLU A 99 -7.98 -6.16 -3.54
CA GLU A 99 -8.76 -4.94 -3.42
C GLU A 99 -9.02 -4.64 -1.96
N THR A 100 -8.69 -3.41 -1.54
CA THR A 100 -8.93 -2.98 -0.18
C THR A 100 -9.83 -1.75 -0.13
N ILE A 101 -10.76 -1.74 0.82
CA ILE A 101 -11.68 -0.63 1.04
C ILE A 101 -11.14 0.23 2.19
N GLU A 102 -10.64 1.41 1.86
CA GLU A 102 -10.31 2.43 2.86
C GLU A 102 -11.58 3.17 3.25
N ARG A 103 -12.01 3.01 4.50
CA ARG A 103 -13.22 3.63 5.06
C ARG A 103 -12.97 5.09 5.47
N ARG A 104 -12.63 5.93 4.49
CA ARG A 104 -12.38 7.36 4.66
C ARG A 104 -13.43 8.20 3.95
N TRP A 105 -13.83 9.30 4.59
CA TRP A 105 -14.80 10.25 4.10
C TRP A 105 -14.28 11.68 4.24
N GLY A 106 -14.78 12.59 3.39
CA GLY A 106 -14.43 14.00 3.44
C GLY A 106 -14.71 14.72 2.12
N PRO A 107 -14.79 16.07 2.16
CA PRO A 107 -15.19 16.88 1.00
C PRO A 107 -14.22 16.78 -0.18
N LYS A 108 -12.95 16.42 0.07
CA LYS A 108 -11.92 16.23 -0.96
C LYS A 108 -11.85 14.81 -1.53
N ILE A 109 -12.74 13.91 -1.11
CA ILE A 109 -12.74 12.50 -1.50
C ILE A 109 -13.90 12.26 -2.47
N SER A 110 -13.69 12.63 -3.73
CA SER A 110 -14.70 12.53 -4.78
C SER A 110 -14.92 11.10 -5.29
N ALA A 111 -13.87 10.27 -5.30
CA ALA A 111 -13.92 8.89 -5.77
C ALA A 111 -14.55 7.90 -4.76
N ARG A 112 -15.28 8.41 -3.77
CA ARG A 112 -15.95 7.59 -2.75
C ARG A 112 -17.12 6.83 -3.39
N GLY A 113 -17.16 5.53 -3.13
CA GLY A 113 -18.24 4.65 -3.57
C GLY A 113 -18.92 3.94 -2.42
N ILE A 114 -19.90 3.13 -2.78
CA ILE A 114 -20.51 2.10 -1.92
C ILE A 114 -20.16 0.76 -2.55
N TYR A 115 -19.46 -0.08 -1.79
CA TYR A 115 -18.96 -1.38 -2.24
C TYR A 115 -19.47 -2.49 -1.32
N ARG A 116 -19.45 -3.74 -1.80
CA ARG A 116 -19.66 -4.90 -0.93
C ARG A 116 -18.52 -4.96 0.08
N ASP A 117 -18.85 -5.22 1.34
CA ASP A 117 -17.87 -5.48 2.39
C ASP A 117 -17.60 -6.99 2.47
N PRO A 118 -16.51 -7.50 1.89
CA PRO A 118 -16.26 -8.94 1.83
C PRO A 118 -16.03 -9.55 3.22
N VAL A 119 -15.53 -8.75 4.18
CA VAL A 119 -15.26 -9.21 5.55
C VAL A 119 -16.56 -9.39 6.34
N ARG A 120 -17.54 -8.52 6.12
CA ARG A 120 -18.83 -8.54 6.84
C ARG A 120 -19.94 -9.26 6.09
N SER A 121 -19.72 -9.61 4.83
CA SER A 121 -20.71 -10.32 4.01
C SER A 121 -20.47 -11.83 4.05
N SER A 122 -21.55 -12.60 4.12
CA SER A 122 -21.55 -14.05 3.89
C SER A 122 -22.37 -14.38 2.64
N HIS A 123 -22.53 -15.67 2.31
CA HIS A 123 -23.36 -16.09 1.17
C HIS A 123 -24.84 -15.66 1.31
N GLY A 124 -25.37 -15.61 2.54
CA GLY A 124 -26.75 -15.21 2.81
C GLY A 124 -26.91 -13.78 3.36
N HIS A 125 -25.82 -13.08 3.68
CA HIS A 125 -25.85 -11.76 4.29
C HIS A 125 -24.96 -10.78 3.54
N PHE A 126 -25.55 -9.77 2.91
CA PHE A 126 -24.83 -8.80 2.10
C PHE A 126 -24.69 -7.46 2.82
N VAL A 127 -23.47 -7.12 3.21
CA VAL A 127 -23.14 -5.85 3.87
C VAL A 127 -22.44 -4.94 2.88
N LYS A 128 -22.86 -3.66 2.84
CA LYS A 128 -22.20 -2.62 2.07
C LYS A 128 -21.33 -1.75 2.98
N ALA A 129 -20.18 -1.34 2.47
CA ALA A 129 -19.33 -0.34 3.10
C ALA A 129 -19.15 0.85 2.14
N SER A 130 -19.15 2.06 2.68
CA SER A 130 -18.73 3.25 1.93
C SER A 130 -17.24 3.51 2.16
N GLY A 131 -16.53 3.87 1.10
CA GLY A 131 -15.10 4.16 1.19
C GLY A 131 -14.46 4.39 -0.18
N LEU A 132 -13.13 4.37 -0.19
CA LEU A 132 -12.31 4.31 -1.40
C LEU A 132 -11.93 2.86 -1.66
N ARG A 133 -12.19 2.37 -2.86
CA ARG A 133 -11.69 1.06 -3.30
C ARG A 133 -10.32 1.24 -3.95
N TRP A 134 -9.31 0.69 -3.31
CA TRP A 134 -7.94 0.65 -3.78
C TRP A 134 -7.65 -0.71 -4.38
N ILE A 135 -6.88 -0.71 -5.46
CA ILE A 135 -6.22 -1.93 -5.95
C ILE A 135 -4.81 -1.92 -5.38
N SER A 136 -4.45 -3.00 -4.70
CA SER A 136 -3.09 -3.27 -4.24
C SER A 136 -2.45 -4.28 -5.18
N VAL A 137 -1.24 -3.96 -5.62
CA VAL A 137 -0.41 -4.82 -6.45
C VAL A 137 0.74 -5.33 -5.60
N MET A 138 0.90 -6.64 -5.51
CA MET A 138 1.90 -7.29 -4.66
C MET A 138 2.85 -8.10 -5.53
N LEU A 139 4.16 -7.89 -5.36
CA LEU A 139 5.16 -8.78 -5.93
C LEU A 139 5.19 -10.07 -5.10
N LEU A 140 4.89 -11.20 -5.72
CA LEU A 140 4.96 -12.51 -5.07
C LEU A 140 6.37 -13.06 -5.25
N VAL A 141 7.10 -13.15 -4.14
CA VAL A 141 8.49 -13.61 -4.11
C VAL A 141 8.60 -14.88 -3.29
N HIS A 142 9.43 -15.82 -3.74
CA HIS A 142 9.76 -16.97 -2.90
C HIS A 142 10.75 -16.52 -1.84
N ASN A 143 10.39 -16.66 -0.56
CA ASN A 143 11.30 -16.36 0.53
C ASN A 143 12.16 -17.60 0.83
N PRO A 144 13.47 -17.58 0.52
CA PRO A 144 14.33 -18.76 0.65
C PRO A 144 14.50 -19.22 2.11
N TRP A 145 14.27 -18.34 3.09
CA TRP A 145 14.39 -18.68 4.51
C TRP A 145 13.10 -19.21 5.14
N ALA A 146 11.97 -19.06 4.46
CA ALA A 146 10.66 -19.44 4.99
C ALA A 146 9.96 -20.52 4.14
N GLU A 147 10.58 -20.96 3.03
CA GLU A 147 10.02 -21.90 2.03
C GLU A 147 8.58 -21.57 1.62
N ARG A 148 8.25 -20.28 1.62
CA ARG A 148 6.88 -19.78 1.41
C ARG A 148 6.89 -18.60 0.46
N ILE A 149 5.80 -18.43 -0.27
CA ILE A 149 5.57 -17.26 -1.11
C ILE A 149 5.12 -16.10 -0.24
N TRP A 150 5.80 -14.97 -0.36
CA TRP A 150 5.49 -13.73 0.35
C TRP A 150 5.02 -12.68 -0.65
N GLY A 151 3.99 -11.92 -0.28
CA GLY A 151 3.52 -10.77 -1.06
C GLY A 151 4.13 -9.47 -0.54
N ALA A 152 5.00 -8.85 -1.33
CA ALA A 152 5.51 -7.51 -1.06
C ALA A 152 4.58 -6.48 -1.73
N ALA A 153 3.76 -5.80 -0.93
CA ALA A 153 2.85 -4.78 -1.44
C ALA A 153 3.61 -3.58 -2.01
N VAL A 154 3.33 -3.25 -3.27
CA VAL A 154 3.78 -2.03 -3.91
C VAL A 154 2.60 -1.05 -3.93
N PRO A 155 2.74 0.13 -3.31
CA PRO A 155 1.67 1.11 -3.31
C PRO A 155 1.45 1.64 -4.73
N ASP A 156 0.42 1.19 -5.44
CA ASP A 156 0.03 1.87 -6.67
C ASP A 156 -0.68 3.17 -6.29
N ASN A 157 -0.08 4.30 -6.65
CA ASN A 157 -0.71 5.62 -6.59
C ASN A 157 -1.80 5.78 -7.68
N ALA A 158 -2.39 4.69 -8.17
CA ALA A 158 -3.58 4.70 -8.98
C ALA A 158 -4.70 5.38 -8.19
N ARG A 159 -5.41 6.28 -8.87
CA ARG A 159 -6.61 6.90 -8.32
C ARG A 159 -7.53 5.77 -7.83
N PRO A 160 -8.28 5.97 -6.72
CA PRO A 160 -9.34 5.03 -6.38
C PRO A 160 -10.19 4.83 -7.62
N LEU A 161 -10.58 3.59 -7.92
CA LEU A 161 -11.38 3.28 -9.10
C LEU A 161 -12.71 4.05 -9.03
N GLY A 162 -12.71 5.27 -9.57
CA GLY A 162 -13.89 6.00 -9.94
C GLY A 162 -14.48 5.29 -11.15
N THR A 163 -15.55 4.55 -10.91
CA THR A 163 -16.46 4.03 -11.94
C THR A 163 -15.82 3.10 -12.98
N PHE A 164 -15.50 1.87 -12.59
CA PHE A 164 -15.91 0.76 -13.46
C PHE A 164 -17.43 0.65 -13.33
N CYS A 165 -18.13 1.29 -14.27
CA CYS A 165 -19.52 0.94 -14.54
C CYS A 165 -19.53 -0.55 -14.90
N PRO A 166 -20.35 -1.41 -14.28
CA PRO A 166 -20.40 -2.82 -14.64
C PRO A 166 -20.97 -2.93 -16.05
N ALA A 167 -20.09 -2.97 -17.06
CA ALA A 167 -20.45 -3.46 -18.37
C ALA A 167 -20.73 -4.96 -18.19
N SER A 168 -22.03 -5.28 -18.11
CA SER A 168 -22.63 -6.62 -18.03
C SER A 168 -22.25 -7.48 -16.81
N ARG A 169 -23.29 -7.98 -16.14
CA ARG A 169 -23.16 -9.08 -15.15
C ARG A 169 -22.37 -10.23 -15.79
N PRO A 170 -21.30 -10.74 -15.18
CA PRO A 170 -20.82 -12.07 -15.52
C PRO A 170 -21.96 -13.04 -15.27
N ALA A 171 -22.22 -13.94 -16.22
CA ALA A 171 -23.17 -15.04 -16.04
C ALA A 171 -22.79 -15.82 -14.75
N PRO A 172 -23.78 -16.33 -13.98
CA PRO A 172 -23.49 -17.12 -12.81
C PRO A 172 -22.55 -18.28 -13.20
N GLN A 173 -21.42 -18.40 -12.51
CA GLN A 173 -20.57 -19.59 -12.63
C GLN A 173 -21.41 -20.78 -12.22
N ALA A 174 -21.75 -21.63 -13.20
CA ALA A 174 -22.31 -22.94 -12.92
C ALA A 174 -21.29 -23.70 -12.07
N ALA A 175 -21.72 -24.11 -10.87
CA ALA A 175 -20.95 -25.01 -10.03
C ALA A 175 -20.80 -26.35 -10.77
N GLY A 176 -19.70 -26.50 -11.52
CA GLY A 176 -19.28 -27.77 -12.08
C GLY A 176 -18.97 -28.69 -10.90
N ARG A 177 -19.87 -29.65 -10.64
CA ARG A 177 -19.60 -30.76 -9.75
C ARG A 177 -18.35 -31.47 -10.28
N LEU A 178 -17.28 -31.47 -9.49
CA LEU A 178 -16.18 -32.43 -9.69
C LEU A 178 -16.80 -33.82 -9.60
N GLY A 179 -16.75 -34.57 -10.71
CA GLY A 179 -17.14 -35.98 -10.74
C GLY A 179 -16.26 -36.81 -9.80
N PRO A 180 -16.74 -37.98 -9.34
CA PRO A 180 -16.01 -38.79 -8.37
C PRO A 180 -14.69 -39.29 -8.96
N ALA A 181 -13.65 -39.30 -8.12
CA ALA A 181 -12.34 -39.83 -8.43
C ALA A 181 -12.45 -41.32 -8.80
N VAL A 182 -11.97 -41.69 -9.98
CA VAL A 182 -11.75 -43.09 -10.35
C VAL A 182 -10.55 -43.58 -9.56
N ALA A 183 -10.79 -44.49 -8.63
CA ALA A 183 -9.74 -45.24 -7.95
C ALA A 183 -9.11 -46.21 -8.96
N ALA A 184 -7.79 -46.08 -9.16
CA ALA A 184 -7.01 -47.10 -9.83
C ALA A 184 -6.78 -48.27 -8.86
N SER A 185 -7.23 -49.46 -9.24
CA SER A 185 -6.85 -50.71 -8.58
C SER A 185 -7.04 -51.88 -9.56
N GLY A 186 -5.95 -52.63 -9.79
CA GLY A 186 -5.95 -53.94 -10.44
C GLY A 186 -5.42 -53.93 -11.86
#